data_AF-A0A931QQ92-F1
#
_entry.id   AF-A0A931QQ92-F1
#
_cell.length_a   1.000
_cell.length_b   1.000
_cell.length_c   1.000
_cell.angle_alpha   90.00
_cell.angle_beta   90.00
_cell.angle_gamma   90.00
#
_symmetry.space_group_name_H-M   'P 1'
#
loop_
_entity.id
_entity.type
_entity.pdbx_description
1 polymer ?
#
loop_
_entity_poly.entity_id
_entity_poly.type
_entity_poly.pdbx_seq_one_letter_code
_entity_poly.pdbx_strand_id
1 'polypeptide(L)'
;MSVTSVCTAQEQDTTKTETSSESFENVQQMMGPMMGQMMTGMMNSMFDVLSDKSNAEKLAEFTKNYYDALINKGFSKEDALKIVISIGIPSIPYMK
;
A
#
# COMPACT_ATOMS: atom_id res chain seq x y z
N MET A 1 13.60 -11.15 -72.72
CA MET A 1 13.45 -9.93 -71.89
C MET A 1 12.07 -9.96 -71.26
N SER A 2 11.98 -10.32 -69.97
CA SER A 2 10.72 -10.26 -69.23
C SER A 2 11.08 -10.01 -67.77
N VAL A 3 10.67 -8.84 -67.27
CA VAL A 3 10.94 -8.35 -65.93
C VAL A 3 10.04 -9.02 -64.90
N THR A 4 10.65 -9.38 -63.78
CA THR A 4 10.05 -10.08 -62.65
C THR A 4 9.13 -9.17 -61.83
N SER A 5 7.90 -9.64 -61.67
CA SER A 5 7.05 -9.67 -60.47
C SER A 5 7.13 -8.51 -59.46
N VAL A 6 6.00 -7.80 -59.37
CA VAL A 6 5.63 -6.85 -58.32
C VAL A 6 5.42 -7.58 -56.99
N CYS A 7 6.17 -7.22 -55.95
CA CYS A 7 5.84 -7.51 -54.56
C CYS A 7 5.22 -6.25 -53.92
N THR A 8 3.89 -6.19 -53.90
CA THR A 8 3.17 -5.27 -53.02
C THR A 8 2.94 -5.98 -51.69
N ALA A 9 3.62 -5.52 -50.63
CA ALA A 9 3.40 -5.98 -49.27
C ALA A 9 2.02 -5.49 -48.78
N GLN A 10 1.17 -6.42 -48.35
CA GLN A 10 -0.05 -6.14 -47.60
C GLN A 10 0.34 -5.64 -46.20
N GLU A 11 -0.01 -4.39 -45.90
CA GLU A 11 -0.04 -3.89 -44.52
C GLU A 11 -1.28 -4.41 -43.79
N GLN A 12 -1.02 -4.78 -42.55
CA GLN A 12 -1.85 -5.53 -41.64
C GLN A 12 -3.14 -4.80 -41.24
N ASP A 13 -4.23 -5.56 -41.29
CA ASP A 13 -5.47 -5.35 -40.56
C ASP A 13 -5.16 -5.19 -39.06
N THR A 14 -5.15 -3.96 -38.59
CA THR A 14 -5.05 -3.65 -37.16
C THR A 14 -6.43 -3.85 -36.55
N THR A 15 -6.60 -5.03 -35.96
CA THR A 15 -7.73 -5.38 -35.10
C THR A 15 -7.87 -4.29 -34.03
N LYS A 16 -8.90 -3.47 -34.19
CA LYS A 16 -9.36 -2.42 -33.28
C LYS A 16 -9.49 -3.00 -31.87
N THR A 17 -8.50 -2.73 -31.01
CA THR A 17 -8.59 -2.99 -29.56
C THR A 17 -9.45 -1.88 -28.96
N GLU A 18 -10.76 -1.97 -29.17
CA GLU A 18 -11.76 -1.21 -28.41
C GLU A 18 -12.34 -2.14 -27.37
N THR A 19 -11.60 -2.38 -26.30
CA THR A 19 -12.16 -2.88 -25.06
C THR A 19 -11.36 -2.30 -23.91
N SER A 20 -12.08 -1.72 -22.94
CA SER A 20 -11.63 -1.54 -21.54
C SER A 20 -11.24 -0.13 -21.05
N SER A 21 -11.84 0.96 -21.52
CA SER A 21 -11.90 2.21 -20.73
C SER A 21 -13.23 2.35 -19.99
N GLU A 22 -14.36 2.22 -20.70
CA GLU A 22 -15.71 2.29 -20.08
C GLU A 22 -15.98 1.17 -19.08
N SER A 23 -15.38 -0.01 -19.27
CA SER A 23 -15.50 -1.13 -18.34
C SER A 23 -14.76 -0.89 -17.02
N PHE A 24 -13.69 -0.09 -17.03
CA PHE A 24 -12.90 0.19 -15.84
C PHE A 24 -13.56 1.27 -14.97
N GLU A 25 -14.12 2.31 -15.58
CA GLU A 25 -14.89 3.34 -14.87
C GLU A 25 -16.16 2.78 -14.22
N ASN A 26 -16.90 1.89 -14.90
CA ASN A 26 -18.07 1.23 -14.32
C ASN A 26 -17.70 0.31 -13.14
N VAL A 27 -16.60 -0.45 -13.26
CA VAL A 27 -16.11 -1.30 -12.17
C VAL A 27 -15.61 -0.44 -11.00
N GLN A 28 -14.97 0.69 -11.26
CA GLN A 28 -14.51 1.62 -10.22
C GLN A 28 -15.67 2.32 -9.50
N GLN A 29 -16.74 2.66 -10.22
CA GLN A 29 -17.97 3.22 -9.62
C GLN A 29 -18.68 2.23 -8.70
N MET A 30 -18.71 0.94 -9.05
CA MET A 30 -19.29 -0.10 -8.19
C MET A 30 -18.37 -0.49 -7.03
N MET A 31 -17.06 -0.57 -7.24
CA MET A 31 -16.09 -1.05 -6.24
C MET A 31 -15.66 0.03 -5.26
N GLY A 32 -15.70 1.31 -5.64
CA GLY A 32 -15.29 2.43 -4.80
C GLY A 32 -16.00 2.47 -3.43
N PRO A 33 -17.34 2.45 -3.37
CA PRO A 33 -18.08 2.42 -2.11
C PRO A 33 -17.77 1.20 -1.25
N MET A 34 -17.60 0.02 -1.86
CA MET A 34 -17.25 -1.22 -1.16
C MET A 34 -15.86 -1.13 -0.52
N MET A 35 -14.86 -0.63 -1.25
CA MET A 35 -13.51 -0.35 -0.72
C MET A 35 -13.54 0.67 0.41
N GLY A 36 -14.36 1.72 0.29
CA GLY A 36 -14.55 2.72 1.33
C GLY A 36 -15.06 2.10 2.64
N GLN A 37 -16.11 1.28 2.57
CA GLN A 37 -16.65 0.57 3.74
C GLN A 37 -15.64 -0.39 4.37
N MET A 38 -14.87 -1.11 3.56
CA MET A 38 -13.81 -2.00 4.04
C MET A 38 -12.74 -1.20 4.82
N MET A 39 -12.30 -0.07 4.27
CA MET A 39 -11.30 0.79 4.91
C MET A 39 -11.84 1.40 6.21
N THR A 40 -13.10 1.85 6.23
CA THR A 40 -13.74 2.34 7.47
C THR A 40 -13.84 1.22 8.51
N GLY A 41 -14.22 0.00 8.13
CA GLY A 41 -14.29 -1.14 9.04
C GLY A 41 -12.93 -1.51 9.64
N MET A 42 -11.88 -1.49 8.81
CA MET A 42 -10.50 -1.69 9.27
C MET A 42 -10.07 -0.60 10.24
N MET A 43 -10.39 0.67 9.96
CA MET A 43 -10.00 1.79 10.82
C MET A 43 -10.75 1.80 12.15
N ASN A 44 -12.03 1.42 12.17
CA ASN A 44 -12.80 1.27 13.41
C ASN A 44 -12.26 0.11 14.26
N SER A 45 -11.99 -1.05 13.65
CA SER A 45 -11.31 -2.17 14.33
C SER A 45 -9.94 -1.75 14.85
N MET A 46 -9.28 -0.89 14.07
CA MET A 46 -8.16 -0.03 14.42
C MET A 46 -8.24 0.47 15.86
N PHE A 47 -9.18 1.39 15.99
CA PHE A 47 -9.44 2.12 17.23
C PHE A 47 -9.88 1.20 18.36
N ASP A 48 -10.73 0.21 18.09
CA ASP A 48 -11.19 -0.72 19.11
C ASP A 48 -10.00 -1.46 19.75
N VAL A 49 -9.10 -2.01 18.93
CA VAL A 49 -7.89 -2.70 19.41
C VAL A 49 -6.98 -1.75 20.19
N LEU A 50 -6.77 -0.53 19.70
CA LEU A 50 -5.89 0.45 20.36
C LEU A 50 -6.52 1.07 21.62
N SER A 51 -7.85 1.06 21.75
CA SER A 51 -8.57 1.57 22.91
C SER A 51 -8.57 0.60 24.10
N ASP A 52 -8.30 -0.68 23.86
CA ASP A 52 -8.13 -1.67 24.92
C ASP A 52 -6.91 -1.32 25.78
N LYS A 53 -7.15 -1.19 27.09
CA LYS A 53 -6.10 -0.80 28.05
C LYS A 53 -4.90 -1.75 28.03
N SER A 54 -5.11 -3.05 27.90
CA SER A 54 -3.99 -4.01 27.91
C SER A 54 -3.14 -3.87 26.64
N ASN A 55 -3.75 -3.51 25.51
CA ASN A 55 -3.00 -3.23 24.27
C ASN A 55 -2.22 -1.91 24.38
N ALA A 56 -2.80 -0.87 24.99
CA ALA A 56 -2.08 0.37 25.27
C ALA A 56 -0.88 0.14 26.21
N GLU A 57 -1.03 -0.70 27.24
CA GLU A 57 0.06 -1.08 28.15
C GLU A 57 1.19 -1.83 27.42
N LYS A 58 0.85 -2.79 26.56
CA LYS A 58 1.85 -3.51 25.72
C LYS A 58 2.60 -2.57 24.77
N LEU A 59 1.89 -1.62 24.15
CA LEU A 59 2.50 -0.62 23.28
C LEU A 59 3.47 0.27 24.07
N ALA A 60 3.06 0.75 25.24
CA ALA A 60 3.93 1.55 26.10
C ALA A 60 5.19 0.78 26.54
N GLU A 61 5.03 -0.49 26.93
CA GLU A 61 6.16 -1.35 27.29
C GLU A 61 7.11 -1.55 26.11
N PHE A 62 6.59 -1.87 24.93
CA PHE A 62 7.39 -1.99 23.72
C PHE A 62 8.15 -0.71 23.39
N THR A 63 7.47 0.43 23.39
CA THR A 63 8.07 1.75 23.11
C THR A 63 9.18 2.09 24.10
N LYS A 64 8.96 1.85 25.40
CA LYS A 64 9.97 2.06 26.44
C LYS A 64 11.18 1.15 26.22
N ASN A 65 10.95 -0.15 26.00
CA ASN A 65 12.02 -1.11 25.82
C ASN A 65 12.87 -0.79 24.58
N TYR A 66 12.23 -0.33 23.50
CA TYR A 66 12.94 0.10 22.29
C TYR A 66 13.78 1.36 22.53
N TYR A 67 13.22 2.36 23.22
CA TYR A 67 13.95 3.55 23.63
C TYR A 67 15.17 3.20 24.49
N ASP A 68 14.99 2.42 25.55
CA ASP A 68 16.05 2.01 26.47
C ASP A 68 17.14 1.21 25.73
N ALA A 69 16.75 0.36 24.78
CA ALA A 69 17.69 -0.39 23.95
C ALA A 69 18.55 0.54 23.07
N LEU A 70 17.98 1.60 22.50
CA LEU A 70 18.74 2.59 21.72
C LEU A 70 19.74 3.34 22.62
N ILE A 71 19.34 3.75 23.82
CA ILE A 71 20.27 4.38 24.77
C ILE A 71 21.43 3.44 25.12
N ASN A 72 21.13 2.17 25.43
CA ASN A 72 22.15 1.17 25.74
C ASN A 72 23.09 0.85 24.56
N LYS A 73 22.66 1.15 23.32
CA LYS A 73 23.49 1.06 22.11
C LYS A 73 24.35 2.30 21.86
N GLY A 74 24.23 3.34 22.68
CA GLY A 74 25.05 4.56 22.59
C GLY A 74 24.37 5.72 21.87
N PHE A 75 23.09 5.63 21.54
CA PHE A 75 22.35 6.78 21.02
C PHE A 75 22.13 7.82 22.12
N SER A 76 22.15 9.11 21.74
CA SER A 76 21.74 10.17 22.65
C SER A 76 20.25 10.05 23.01
N LYS A 77 19.85 10.60 24.15
CA LYS A 77 18.43 10.61 24.56
C LYS A 77 17.53 11.26 23.52
N GLU A 78 18.00 12.31 22.89
CA GLU A 78 17.24 13.06 21.87
C GLU A 78 17.16 12.29 20.56
N ASP A 79 18.24 11.64 20.11
CA ASP A 79 18.22 10.86 18.88
C ASP A 79 17.39 9.58 19.03
N ALA A 80 17.49 8.90 20.18
CA ALA A 80 16.64 7.75 20.48
C ALA A 80 15.15 8.13 20.48
N LEU A 81 14.80 9.28 21.07
CA LEU A 81 13.42 9.77 21.06
C LEU A 81 12.94 10.09 19.64
N LYS A 82 13.76 10.77 18.83
CA LYS A 82 13.43 11.04 17.42
C LYS A 82 13.20 9.76 16.62
N ILE A 83 14.05 8.74 16.81
CA ILE A 83 13.89 7.43 16.15
C ILE A 83 12.55 6.80 16.56
N VAL A 84 12.26 6.73 17.86
CA VAL A 84 11.01 6.15 18.36
C VAL A 84 9.79 6.88 17.79
N ILE A 85 9.79 8.21 17.77
CA ILE A 85 8.69 9.02 17.22
C ILE A 85 8.53 8.80 15.71
N SER A 86 9.64 8.65 14.97
CA SER A 86 9.61 8.50 13.51
C SER A 86 8.97 7.20 13.02
N ILE A 87 8.97 6.15 13.85
CA ILE A 87 8.37 4.85 13.51
C ILE A 87 6.84 4.89 13.70
N GLY A 88 6.34 5.68 14.66
CA GLY A 88 4.92 5.78 14.97
C GLY A 88 4.32 4.47 15.49
N ILE A 89 3.03 4.22 15.21
CA ILE A 89 2.39 2.93 15.51
C ILE A 89 2.98 1.88 14.55
N PRO A 90 3.46 0.72 15.04
CA PRO A 90 3.98 -0.34 14.20
C PRO A 90 2.99 -0.67 13.07
N SER A 91 3.35 -0.31 11.84
CA SER A 91 2.59 -0.65 10.65
C SER A 91 2.67 -2.16 10.44
N ILE A 92 1.53 -2.81 10.21
CA ILE A 92 1.52 -4.20 9.77
C ILE A 92 2.25 -4.23 8.43
N PRO A 93 3.37 -4.98 8.30
CA PRO A 93 4.05 -5.06 7.03
C PRO A 93 3.08 -5.67 6.01
N TYR A 94 2.66 -4.87 5.03
CA TYR A 94 1.94 -5.38 3.88
C TYR A 94 2.83 -6.43 3.21
N MET A 95 2.41 -7.70 3.24
CA MET A 95 3.05 -8.74 2.45
C MET A 95 2.91 -8.34 0.98
N LYS A 96 4.05 -8.23 0.31
CA LYS A 96 4.15 -7.86 -1.11
C LYS A 96 3.64 -8.99 -1.99
#